data_AF-A0A1M4TED6-F1
#
_entry.id   AF-A0A1M4TED6-F1
#
_cell.length_a   1.000
_cell.length_b   1.000
_cell.length_c   1.000
_cell.angle_alpha   90.00
_cell.angle_beta   90.00
_cell.angle_gamma   90.00
#
_symmetry.space_group_name_H-M   'P 1'
#
loop_
_entity.id
_entity.type
_entity.pdbx_description
1 polymer ?
#
loop_
_entity_poly.entity_id
_entity_poly.type
_entity_poly.pdbx_seq_one_letter_code
_entity_poly.pdbx_strand_id
1 'polypeptide(L)'
;MYQQPKERKSSLGAMKNKMFSFLILLCVLILISFIPRTNSLTETTVDAHQKMVPFKGTMFTSYVQSGELPYQTAHLTGSGVTTHLGRTTVVADVSIDFSVDPIMVQGEATYTAANGDTFTTTYTGSFVENPDGTITGDVDHVITGGTGRFEMISGTFSAKVVNDPATLTGRQTFDGQISY
;
A
#
# COMPACT_ATOMS: atom_id res chain seq x y z
N MET A 1 52.31 57.32 16.26
CA MET A 1 51.06 58.04 16.60
C MET A 1 50.84 57.89 18.10
N TYR A 2 50.57 59.01 18.77
CA TYR A 2 50.62 59.25 20.21
C TYR A 2 49.85 58.23 21.07
N GLN A 3 50.48 57.76 22.16
CA GLN A 3 49.81 57.00 23.23
C GLN A 3 48.92 57.92 24.07
N GLN A 4 47.78 57.41 24.55
CA GLN A 4 47.12 57.95 25.74
C GLN A 4 46.86 56.87 26.80
N PRO A 5 46.89 57.24 28.10
CA PRO A 5 46.94 56.30 29.22
C PRO A 5 45.72 56.34 30.16
N LYS A 6 45.73 55.37 31.08
CA LYS A 6 45.21 55.35 32.47
C LYS A 6 43.72 55.08 32.74
N GLU A 7 43.54 53.98 33.46
CA GLU A 7 42.40 53.62 34.33
C GLU A 7 42.03 54.71 35.37
N ARG A 8 40.73 54.80 35.72
CA ARG A 8 40.24 54.39 37.06
C ARG A 8 38.71 54.42 37.15
N LYS A 9 38.21 53.42 37.89
CA LYS A 9 36.83 53.06 38.23
C LYS A 9 36.08 54.17 38.99
N SER A 10 34.76 54.25 38.78
CA SER A 10 33.82 54.75 39.79
C SER A 10 32.74 53.69 40.03
N SER A 11 32.76 53.16 41.25
CA SER A 11 31.78 52.23 41.80
C SER A 11 30.63 53.06 42.40
N LEU A 12 29.44 53.01 41.79
CA LEU A 12 28.21 53.40 42.50
C LEU A 12 26.98 52.88 41.74
N GLY A 13 26.55 51.66 42.04
CA GLY A 13 25.39 51.06 41.37
C GLY A 13 24.87 49.81 42.06
N ALA A 14 24.80 49.83 43.39
CA ALA A 14 24.05 48.83 44.15
C ALA A 14 22.81 49.51 44.75
N MET A 15 21.69 48.77 44.72
CA MET A 15 20.40 49.06 45.35
C MET A 15 19.43 50.01 44.63
N LYS A 16 18.63 49.44 43.72
CA LYS A 16 17.25 49.91 43.48
C LYS A 16 16.28 48.77 43.09
N ASN A 17 16.49 47.58 43.65
CA ASN A 17 15.50 46.49 43.58
C ASN A 17 14.64 46.53 44.83
N LYS A 18 13.45 47.15 44.77
CA LYS A 18 12.29 46.84 45.65
C LYS A 18 11.00 47.63 45.41
N MET A 19 10.83 48.36 44.30
CA MET A 19 9.65 49.22 44.15
C MET A 19 8.98 49.19 42.77
N PHE A 20 8.97 48.02 42.12
CA PHE A 20 8.27 47.82 40.84
C PHE A 20 7.31 46.61 40.86
N SER A 21 6.92 46.17 42.05
CA SER A 21 6.22 44.91 42.30
C SER A 21 4.68 45.00 42.37
N PHE A 22 4.05 46.13 42.06
CA PHE A 22 2.60 46.26 42.29
C PHE A 22 1.77 46.91 41.17
N LEU A 23 2.36 47.15 39.99
CA LEU A 23 1.65 47.80 38.87
C LEU A 23 1.57 46.97 37.57
N ILE A 24 1.91 45.67 37.63
CA ILE A 24 1.81 44.73 36.49
C ILE A 24 0.64 43.73 36.67
N LEU A 25 -0.16 43.86 37.74
CA LEU A 25 -1.21 42.89 38.06
C LEU A 25 -2.62 43.23 37.52
N LEU A 26 -2.79 44.27 36.68
CA LEU A 26 -4.11 44.63 36.12
C LEU A 26 -4.20 44.58 34.59
N CYS A 27 -3.14 44.18 33.87
CA CYS A 27 -3.15 44.09 32.39
C CYS A 27 -3.25 42.65 31.85
N VAL A 28 -3.39 41.63 32.69
CA VAL A 28 -3.39 40.21 32.26
C VAL A 28 -4.82 39.63 32.10
N LEU A 29 -5.86 40.47 32.06
CA LEU A 29 -7.26 39.98 32.00
C LEU A 29 -8.02 40.27 30.70
N ILE A 30 -7.42 40.87 29.66
CA ILE A 30 -8.14 41.18 28.40
C ILE A 30 -7.30 40.91 27.13
N LEU A 31 -6.76 39.70 26.96
CA LEU A 31 -6.19 39.23 25.68
C LEU A 31 -6.12 37.68 25.61
N ILE A 32 -7.23 36.99 25.90
CA ILE A 32 -7.39 35.55 25.61
C ILE A 32 -8.57 35.37 24.64
N SER A 33 -8.50 36.04 23.50
CA SER A 33 -9.34 35.73 22.34
C SER A 33 -8.42 35.47 21.14
N PHE A 34 -8.65 34.33 20.48
CA PHE A 34 -7.91 33.80 19.32
C PHE A 34 -6.52 33.21 19.59
N ILE A 35 -6.49 32.06 20.27
CA ILE A 35 -5.50 31.02 19.91
C ILE A 35 -6.02 30.40 18.60
N PRO A 36 -5.32 30.48 17.46
CA PRO A 36 -5.67 29.65 16.31
C PRO A 36 -5.59 28.20 16.79
N ARG A 37 -6.72 27.48 16.68
CA ARG A 37 -6.79 26.03 16.84
C ARG A 37 -5.65 25.46 16.01
N THR A 38 -4.60 25.00 16.66
CA THR A 38 -3.58 24.19 16.02
C THR A 38 -4.35 23.02 15.41
N ASN A 39 -4.22 22.84 14.10
CA ASN A 39 -4.64 21.59 13.48
C ASN A 39 -3.94 20.51 14.29
N SER A 40 -4.72 19.76 15.06
CA SER A 40 -4.30 18.44 15.51
C SER A 40 -3.92 17.75 14.21
N LEU A 41 -2.64 17.46 14.03
CA LEU A 41 -2.27 16.32 13.22
C LEU A 41 -3.11 15.20 13.81
N THR A 42 -4.08 14.72 13.04
CA THR A 42 -4.57 13.37 13.23
C THR A 42 -3.33 12.52 13.06
N GLU A 43 -2.66 12.25 14.19
CA GLU A 43 -1.87 11.06 14.35
C GLU A 43 -2.86 9.94 14.05
N THR A 44 -2.89 9.52 12.78
CA THR A 44 -3.45 8.25 12.41
C THR A 44 -2.63 7.27 13.22
N THR A 45 -3.15 6.95 14.40
CA THR A 45 -2.81 5.71 15.05
C THR A 45 -3.01 4.69 13.96
N VAL A 46 -1.90 4.18 13.43
CA VAL A 46 -1.91 2.95 12.63
C VAL A 46 -2.37 1.92 13.63
N ASP A 47 -3.69 1.78 13.68
CA ASP A 47 -4.38 0.92 14.61
C ASP A 47 -3.85 -0.49 14.38
N ALA A 48 -3.71 -1.19 15.49
CA ALA A 48 -2.99 -2.44 15.67
C ALA A 48 -3.14 -3.38 14.48
N HIS A 49 -2.01 -3.98 14.04
CA HIS A 49 -1.92 -5.15 13.15
C HIS A 49 -3.29 -5.72 12.81
N GLN A 50 -3.87 -5.13 11.77
CA GLN A 50 -5.23 -5.42 11.41
C GLN A 50 -5.27 -6.93 11.12
N LYS A 51 -6.19 -7.65 11.78
CA LYS A 51 -6.07 -9.10 11.97
C LYS A 51 -6.02 -9.79 10.61
N MET A 52 -4.93 -10.51 10.33
CA MET A 52 -4.83 -11.34 9.14
C MET A 52 -5.95 -12.40 9.14
N VAL A 53 -6.72 -12.42 8.07
CA VAL A 53 -7.84 -13.35 7.83
C VAL A 53 -7.58 -14.18 6.57
N PRO A 54 -8.03 -15.45 6.53
CA PRO A 54 -7.77 -16.32 5.37
C PRO A 54 -8.42 -15.81 4.08
N PHE A 55 -7.61 -15.64 3.04
CA PHE A 55 -8.06 -15.37 1.69
C PHE A 55 -8.05 -16.65 0.86
N LYS A 56 -9.22 -17.11 0.43
CA LYS A 56 -9.40 -18.36 -0.34
C LYS A 56 -10.37 -18.13 -1.46
N GLY A 57 -10.28 -18.90 -2.54
CA GLY A 57 -11.28 -18.84 -3.59
C GLY A 57 -10.94 -19.63 -4.82
N THR A 58 -11.86 -19.60 -5.78
CA THR A 58 -11.65 -20.18 -7.10
C THR A 58 -12.17 -19.23 -8.16
N MET A 59 -11.36 -19.03 -9.20
CA MET A 59 -11.72 -18.23 -10.38
C MET A 59 -11.53 -19.04 -11.65
N PHE A 60 -12.38 -18.74 -12.64
CA PHE A 60 -12.26 -19.23 -14.01
C PHE A 60 -11.94 -18.04 -14.90
N THR A 61 -10.96 -18.23 -15.77
CA THR A 61 -10.36 -17.16 -16.55
C THR A 61 -10.37 -17.51 -18.04
N SER A 62 -10.32 -16.48 -18.85
CA SER A 62 -10.02 -16.54 -20.28
C SER A 62 -8.98 -15.49 -20.59
N TYR A 63 -8.13 -15.75 -21.58
CA TYR A 63 -7.06 -14.83 -21.93
C TYR A 63 -6.84 -14.74 -23.43
N VAL A 64 -6.25 -13.63 -23.85
CA VAL A 64 -5.70 -13.44 -25.18
C VAL A 64 -4.21 -13.21 -25.06
N GLN A 65 -3.41 -13.90 -25.87
CA GLN A 65 -1.95 -13.74 -25.93
C GLN A 65 -1.56 -12.90 -27.15
N SER A 66 -0.48 -12.14 -27.01
CA SER A 66 0.12 -11.35 -28.09
C SER A 66 1.63 -11.27 -27.95
N GLY A 67 2.33 -10.97 -29.05
CA GLY A 67 3.78 -10.88 -29.08
C GLY A 67 4.42 -12.06 -29.81
N GLU A 68 5.75 -12.12 -29.77
CA GLU A 68 6.56 -13.13 -30.45
C GLU A 68 7.50 -13.80 -29.45
N LEU A 69 7.82 -15.08 -29.67
CA LEU A 69 8.76 -15.78 -28.79
C LEU A 69 10.16 -15.12 -28.81
N PRO A 70 10.88 -15.14 -27.67
CA PRO A 70 10.51 -15.81 -26.42
C PRO A 70 9.69 -14.93 -25.45
N TYR A 71 9.30 -13.70 -25.81
CA TYR A 71 8.62 -12.78 -24.89
C TYR A 71 7.21 -12.43 -25.38
N GLN A 72 6.20 -12.85 -24.62
CA GLN A 72 4.81 -12.55 -24.93
C GLN A 72 4.13 -11.79 -23.81
N THR A 73 2.95 -11.26 -24.12
CA THR A 73 2.03 -10.70 -23.14
C THR A 73 0.68 -11.40 -23.22
N ALA A 74 -0.06 -11.38 -22.12
CA ALA A 74 -1.44 -11.82 -22.11
C ALA A 74 -2.34 -10.82 -21.39
N HIS A 75 -3.56 -10.65 -21.90
CA HIS A 75 -4.64 -9.97 -21.21
C HIS A 75 -5.66 -11.01 -20.74
N LEU A 76 -5.92 -11.03 -19.45
CA LEU A 76 -6.76 -12.03 -18.79
C LEU A 76 -7.99 -11.36 -18.18
N THR A 77 -9.13 -12.01 -18.36
CA THR A 77 -10.37 -11.68 -17.64
C THR A 77 -10.92 -12.93 -16.97
N GLY A 78 -11.65 -12.77 -15.86
CA GLY A 78 -12.22 -13.92 -15.18
C GLY A 78 -13.26 -13.56 -14.14
N SER A 79 -13.92 -14.60 -13.64
CA SER A 79 -14.89 -14.48 -12.55
C SER A 79 -14.87 -15.70 -11.64
N GLY A 80 -15.33 -15.51 -10.41
CA GLY A 80 -15.35 -16.57 -9.43
C GLY A 80 -15.92 -16.14 -8.10
N VAL A 81 -15.58 -16.91 -7.06
CA VAL A 81 -15.93 -16.61 -5.68
C VAL A 81 -14.69 -16.67 -4.82
N THR A 82 -14.43 -15.60 -4.07
CA THR A 82 -13.38 -15.57 -3.06
C THR A 82 -13.96 -15.18 -1.70
N THR A 83 -13.29 -15.58 -0.62
CA THR A 83 -13.58 -15.05 0.70
C THR A 83 -13.37 -13.55 0.68
N HIS A 84 -14.12 -12.83 1.50
CA HIS A 84 -14.04 -11.37 1.64
C HIS A 84 -14.58 -10.53 0.46
N LEU A 85 -14.47 -10.99 -0.79
CA LEU A 85 -15.06 -10.29 -1.95
C LEU A 85 -16.41 -10.87 -2.36
N GLY A 86 -16.68 -12.14 -2.03
CA GLY A 86 -17.89 -12.82 -2.48
C GLY A 86 -17.78 -13.14 -3.97
N ARG A 87 -18.78 -12.72 -4.76
CA ARG A 87 -18.66 -12.79 -6.23
C ARG A 87 -17.61 -11.78 -6.69
N THR A 88 -16.64 -12.27 -7.45
CA THR A 88 -15.45 -11.50 -7.84
C THR A 88 -15.24 -11.59 -9.34
N THR A 89 -14.83 -10.48 -9.94
CA THR A 89 -14.22 -10.45 -11.29
C THR A 89 -12.76 -10.07 -11.20
N VAL A 90 -11.97 -10.50 -12.17
CA VAL A 90 -10.54 -10.14 -12.28
C VAL A 90 -10.24 -9.67 -13.70
N VAL A 91 -9.38 -8.67 -13.79
CA VAL A 91 -8.68 -8.28 -15.01
C VAL A 91 -7.18 -8.26 -14.69
N ALA A 92 -6.36 -8.85 -15.53
CA ALA A 92 -4.92 -8.86 -15.34
C ALA A 92 -4.17 -8.71 -16.66
N ASP A 93 -3.02 -8.05 -16.60
CA ASP A 93 -2.05 -7.99 -17.68
C ASP A 93 -0.81 -8.77 -17.24
N VAL A 94 -0.32 -9.63 -18.13
CA VAL A 94 0.75 -10.60 -17.87
C VAL A 94 1.89 -10.37 -18.86
N SER A 95 3.12 -10.32 -18.36
CA SER A 95 4.35 -10.50 -19.14
C SER A 95 4.84 -11.92 -18.97
N ILE A 96 5.20 -12.58 -20.08
CA ILE A 96 5.56 -14.00 -20.12
C ILE A 96 6.94 -14.16 -20.77
N ASP A 97 7.83 -14.87 -20.09
CA ASP A 97 9.17 -15.21 -20.56
C ASP A 97 9.29 -16.72 -20.80
N PHE A 98 9.29 -17.10 -22.08
CA PHE A 98 9.49 -18.47 -22.56
C PHE A 98 10.98 -18.81 -22.81
N SER A 99 11.92 -17.89 -22.53
CA SER A 99 13.36 -18.15 -22.71
C SER A 99 13.96 -18.98 -21.58
N VAL A 100 13.21 -19.17 -20.49
CA VAL A 100 13.59 -19.88 -19.27
C VAL A 100 12.63 -21.04 -19.00
N ASP A 101 13.14 -22.07 -18.33
CA ASP A 101 12.37 -23.23 -17.89
C ASP A 101 12.60 -23.43 -16.37
N PRO A 102 11.56 -23.31 -15.51
CA PRO A 102 10.15 -23.08 -15.84
C PRO A 102 9.86 -21.70 -16.46
N ILE A 103 8.79 -21.61 -17.24
CA ILE A 103 8.30 -20.36 -17.85
C ILE A 103 8.01 -19.37 -16.74
N MET A 104 8.51 -18.14 -16.86
CA MET A 104 8.32 -17.12 -15.83
C MET A 104 7.27 -16.11 -16.26
N VAL A 105 6.45 -15.67 -15.30
CA VAL A 105 5.47 -14.61 -15.52
C VAL A 105 5.53 -13.55 -14.43
N GLN A 106 5.11 -12.34 -14.78
CA GLN A 106 4.86 -11.26 -13.83
C GLN A 106 3.79 -10.32 -14.36
N GLY A 107 3.15 -9.56 -13.48
CA GLY A 107 2.19 -8.55 -13.92
C GLY A 107 1.41 -7.92 -12.80
N GLU A 108 0.28 -7.33 -13.19
CA GLU A 108 -0.66 -6.67 -12.30
C GLU A 108 -2.08 -7.22 -12.51
N ALA A 109 -2.84 -7.29 -11.43
CA ALA A 109 -4.23 -7.73 -11.45
C ALA A 109 -5.12 -6.81 -10.62
N THR A 110 -6.31 -6.56 -11.12
CA THR A 110 -7.38 -5.84 -10.40
C THR A 110 -8.52 -6.82 -10.14
N TYR A 111 -8.87 -6.97 -8.87
CA TYR A 111 -10.00 -7.77 -8.41
C TYR A 111 -11.14 -6.84 -8.01
N THR A 112 -12.36 -7.15 -8.46
CA THR A 112 -13.55 -6.34 -8.19
C THR A 112 -14.60 -7.18 -7.47
N ALA A 113 -15.06 -6.70 -6.31
CA ALA A 113 -16.16 -7.30 -5.58
C ALA A 113 -17.52 -6.91 -6.19
N ALA A 114 -18.58 -7.64 -5.82
CA ALA A 114 -19.94 -7.40 -6.33
C ALA A 114 -20.50 -5.99 -6.07
N ASN A 115 -20.00 -5.27 -5.06
CA ASN A 115 -20.39 -3.89 -4.75
C ASN A 115 -19.57 -2.83 -5.51
N GLY A 116 -18.62 -3.24 -6.36
CA GLY A 116 -17.76 -2.35 -7.13
C GLY A 116 -16.44 -1.99 -6.44
N ASP A 117 -16.26 -2.33 -5.16
CA ASP A 117 -14.97 -2.13 -4.48
C ASP A 117 -13.89 -2.99 -5.12
N THR A 118 -12.66 -2.47 -5.18
CA THR A 118 -11.54 -3.14 -5.82
C THR A 118 -10.34 -3.30 -4.90
N PHE A 119 -9.50 -4.28 -5.21
CA PHE A 119 -8.10 -4.26 -4.79
C PHE A 119 -7.18 -4.65 -5.94
N THR A 120 -5.94 -4.18 -5.88
CA THR A 120 -4.90 -4.41 -6.90
C THR A 120 -3.76 -5.23 -6.31
N THR A 121 -3.11 -6.01 -7.17
CA THR A 121 -1.91 -6.77 -6.82
C THR A 121 -0.86 -6.65 -7.89
N THR A 122 0.41 -6.70 -7.49
CA THR A 122 1.48 -7.21 -8.36
C THR A 122 1.66 -8.70 -8.12
N TYR A 123 2.15 -9.42 -9.11
CA TYR A 123 2.43 -10.85 -8.96
C TYR A 123 3.60 -11.31 -9.79
N THR A 124 4.16 -12.44 -9.37
CA THR A 124 5.14 -13.24 -10.11
C THR A 124 4.76 -14.71 -10.02
N GLY A 125 5.06 -15.49 -11.04
CA GLY A 125 4.81 -16.93 -11.02
C GLY A 125 5.71 -17.71 -11.94
N SER A 126 5.67 -19.03 -11.78
CA SER A 126 6.37 -19.97 -12.64
C SER A 126 5.41 -21.05 -13.14
N PHE A 127 5.62 -21.47 -14.38
CA PHE A 127 4.73 -22.39 -15.09
C PHE A 127 5.51 -23.50 -15.78
N VAL A 128 4.92 -24.68 -15.79
CA VAL A 128 5.43 -25.88 -16.44
C VAL A 128 4.37 -26.41 -17.40
N GLU A 129 4.79 -26.77 -18.61
CA GLU A 129 3.95 -27.46 -19.58
C GLU A 129 3.87 -28.96 -19.22
N ASN A 130 2.64 -29.48 -19.19
CA ASN A 130 2.37 -30.89 -18.90
C ASN A 130 2.31 -31.72 -20.19
N PRO A 131 2.54 -33.04 -20.12
CA PRO A 131 2.44 -33.92 -21.28
C PRO A 131 1.07 -33.94 -21.98
N ASP A 132 0.01 -33.49 -21.30
CA ASP A 132 -1.35 -33.40 -21.86
C ASP A 132 -1.63 -32.05 -22.55
N GLY A 133 -0.63 -31.16 -22.63
CA GLY A 133 -0.73 -29.83 -23.23
C GLY A 133 -1.29 -28.76 -22.30
N THR A 134 -1.69 -29.11 -21.07
CA THR A 134 -2.05 -28.11 -20.06
C THR A 134 -0.81 -27.44 -19.50
N ILE A 135 -0.96 -26.22 -18.98
CA ILE A 135 0.12 -25.48 -18.32
C ILE A 135 -0.28 -25.26 -16.87
N THR A 136 0.58 -25.67 -15.93
CA THR A 136 0.32 -25.53 -14.49
C THR A 136 1.39 -24.69 -13.82
N GLY A 137 1.00 -23.93 -12.81
CA GLY A 137 1.93 -23.04 -12.12
C GLY A 137 1.44 -22.56 -10.77
N ASP A 138 2.36 -21.95 -10.04
CA ASP A 138 2.11 -21.23 -8.81
C ASP A 138 2.40 -19.75 -9.05
N VAL A 139 1.50 -18.88 -8.58
CA VAL A 139 1.60 -17.42 -8.73
C VAL A 139 1.44 -16.77 -7.37
N ASP A 140 2.43 -15.97 -6.96
CA ASP A 140 2.40 -15.24 -5.71
C ASP A 140 1.97 -13.79 -5.95
N HIS A 141 0.93 -13.36 -5.24
CA HIS A 141 0.37 -12.02 -5.29
C HIS A 141 0.73 -11.23 -4.04
N VAL A 142 1.11 -9.96 -4.26
CA VAL A 142 1.27 -8.95 -3.22
C VAL A 142 0.24 -7.87 -3.45
N ILE A 143 -0.59 -7.60 -2.44
CA ILE A 143 -1.59 -6.53 -2.51
C ILE A 143 -0.91 -5.17 -2.49
N THR A 144 -1.27 -4.32 -3.44
CA THR A 144 -0.64 -2.99 -3.65
C THR A 144 -1.58 -1.83 -3.37
N GLY A 145 -2.89 -2.09 -3.24
CA GLY A 145 -3.87 -1.05 -2.90
C GLY A 145 -5.30 -1.53 -3.04
N GLY A 146 -6.25 -0.68 -2.68
CA GLY A 146 -7.67 -0.95 -2.84
C GLY A 146 -8.54 0.29 -2.69
N THR A 147 -9.84 0.10 -2.84
CA THR A 147 -10.86 1.14 -2.80
C THR A 147 -12.03 0.73 -1.91
N GLY A 148 -12.84 1.70 -1.48
CA GLY A 148 -14.04 1.44 -0.67
C GLY A 148 -13.69 0.70 0.61
N ARG A 149 -14.33 -0.45 0.88
CA ARG A 149 -14.03 -1.26 2.07
C ARG A 149 -12.61 -1.85 2.09
N PHE A 150 -11.89 -1.79 0.98
CA PHE A 150 -10.54 -2.31 0.82
C PHE A 150 -9.49 -1.19 0.74
N GLU A 151 -9.79 0.05 1.14
CA GLU A 151 -8.82 1.16 1.07
C GLU A 151 -7.54 0.90 1.88
N MET A 152 -7.64 0.14 2.98
CA MET A 152 -6.48 -0.25 3.81
C MET A 152 -6.06 -1.72 3.61
N ILE A 153 -6.50 -2.35 2.51
CA ILE A 153 -6.20 -3.77 2.29
C ILE A 153 -4.69 -4.02 2.15
N SER A 154 -4.22 -5.05 2.82
CA SER A 154 -2.84 -5.54 2.73
C SER A 154 -2.79 -7.06 2.85
N GLY A 155 -1.65 -7.64 2.51
CA GLY A 155 -1.40 -9.07 2.61
C GLY A 155 -0.90 -9.70 1.31
N THR A 156 -0.83 -11.02 1.34
CA THR A 156 -0.33 -11.83 0.22
C THR A 156 -1.16 -13.10 0.09
N PHE A 157 -1.23 -13.62 -1.13
CA PHE A 157 -1.85 -14.90 -1.41
C PHE A 157 -1.18 -15.55 -2.61
N SER A 158 -1.26 -16.87 -2.68
CA SER A 158 -0.77 -17.64 -3.81
C SER A 158 -1.94 -18.24 -4.58
N ALA A 159 -1.76 -18.39 -5.89
CA ALA A 159 -2.71 -19.03 -6.78
C ALA A 159 -2.10 -20.30 -7.37
N LYS A 160 -2.80 -21.42 -7.24
CA LYS A 160 -2.55 -22.61 -8.06
C LYS A 160 -3.31 -22.45 -9.37
N VAL A 161 -2.58 -22.47 -10.48
CA VAL A 161 -3.12 -22.18 -11.80
C VAL A 161 -3.05 -23.41 -12.69
N VAL A 162 -4.13 -23.66 -13.41
CA VAL A 162 -4.20 -24.63 -14.52
C VAL A 162 -4.74 -23.88 -15.72
N ASN A 163 -3.96 -23.80 -16.79
CA ASN A 163 -4.34 -23.18 -18.05
C ASN A 163 -4.44 -24.26 -19.14
N ASP A 164 -5.38 -24.07 -20.04
CA ASP A 164 -5.55 -24.85 -21.26
C ASP A 164 -5.33 -23.93 -22.47
N PRO A 165 -4.14 -23.99 -23.09
CA PRO A 165 -3.82 -23.20 -24.28
C PRO A 165 -4.69 -23.51 -25.49
N ALA A 166 -5.30 -24.70 -25.58
CA ALA A 166 -6.16 -25.06 -26.70
C ALA A 166 -7.51 -24.34 -26.65
N THR A 167 -8.02 -24.06 -25.44
CA THR A 167 -9.29 -23.34 -25.23
C THR A 167 -9.10 -21.88 -24.79
N LEU A 168 -7.86 -21.46 -24.52
CA LEU A 168 -7.52 -20.14 -23.97
C LEU A 168 -8.24 -19.84 -22.66
N THR A 169 -8.39 -20.87 -21.83
CA THR A 169 -9.05 -20.77 -20.52
C THR A 169 -8.14 -21.20 -19.39
N GLY A 170 -8.49 -20.79 -18.17
CA GLY A 170 -7.76 -21.16 -16.98
C GLY A 170 -8.63 -21.29 -15.74
N ARG A 171 -8.07 -21.92 -14.73
CA ARG A 171 -8.64 -22.03 -13.39
C ARG A 171 -7.57 -21.67 -12.37
N GLN A 172 -7.92 -20.80 -11.44
CA GLN A 172 -7.07 -20.36 -10.35
C GLN A 172 -7.70 -20.73 -9.01
N THR A 173 -6.90 -21.28 -8.08
CA THR A 173 -7.33 -21.56 -6.70
C THR A 173 -6.43 -20.79 -5.75
N PHE A 174 -7.02 -19.91 -4.94
CA PHE A 174 -6.29 -19.04 -4.03
C PHE A 174 -6.19 -19.62 -2.62
N ASP A 175 -5.03 -19.42 -2.00
CA ASP A 175 -4.82 -19.58 -0.56
C ASP A 175 -3.84 -18.51 -0.07
N GLY A 176 -4.13 -17.89 1.07
CA GLY A 176 -3.35 -16.79 1.59
C GLY A 176 -4.02 -16.09 2.75
N GLN A 177 -3.53 -14.90 3.07
CA GLN A 177 -4.06 -14.08 4.16
C GLN A 177 -4.04 -12.61 3.79
N ILE A 178 -5.12 -11.92 4.15
CA ILE A 178 -5.28 -10.48 3.94
C ILE A 178 -5.74 -9.80 5.22
N SER A 179 -5.65 -8.48 5.26
CA SER A 179 -6.31 -7.64 6.26
C SER A 179 -6.89 -6.41 5.59
N TYR A 180 -8.07 -5.95 6.01
CA TYR A 180 -8.74 -4.73 5.53
C TYR A 180 -9.83 -4.25 6.51
#